data_AF-A0A4R3DKW1-F1
#
_entry.id   AF-A0A4R3DKW1-F1
#
_cell.length_a   1.000
_cell.length_b   1.000
_cell.length_c   1.000
_cell.angle_alpha   90.00
_cell.angle_beta   90.00
_cell.angle_gamma   90.00
#
_symmetry.space_group_name_H-M   'P 1'
#
loop_
_entity.id
_entity.type
_entity.pdbx_description
1 polymer ?
#
loop_
_entity_poly.entity_id
_entity_poly.type
_entity_poly.pdbx_seq_one_letter_code
_entity_poly.pdbx_strand_id
1 'polypeptide(L)'
;MKLVKSLLLGSAAGIAAVAGAQAADLPSRKAAPVEYVRVCSAYGAGFFYIPGTDTCLRVGGRVRAEYAVGTRFGDYQDAYGTRARGRLNIDARTATAYGTLRTFFRYELTNNTGLYNSGAITPFNTGAVVPGSVRGAAPAASSSALVDLAFVQFGPITAGRAQSFFDFYANDYNFASTRTSDTRLNLLAYTATFGSGFSATVSLEDRVSGT
;
A
#
# COMPACT_ATOMS: atom_id res chain seq x y z
N MET A 1 -69.93 22.29 34.39
CA MET A 1 -68.51 22.17 34.00
C MET A 1 -67.61 21.78 35.19
N LYS A 2 -67.89 20.66 35.90
CA LYS A 2 -67.04 20.16 37.01
C LYS A 2 -66.54 18.71 36.82
N LEU A 3 -67.16 17.94 35.92
CA LEU A 3 -66.77 16.55 35.63
C LEU A 3 -65.55 16.43 34.69
N VAL A 4 -65.39 17.33 33.72
CA VAL A 4 -64.26 17.30 32.76
C VAL A 4 -62.92 17.64 33.43
N LYS A 5 -62.93 18.48 34.48
CA LYS A 5 -61.72 18.90 35.19
C LYS A 5 -61.18 17.80 36.12
N SER A 6 -62.04 16.93 36.66
CA SER A 6 -61.64 15.81 37.51
C SER A 6 -60.99 14.67 36.70
N LEU A 7 -61.51 14.41 35.50
CA LEU A 7 -60.98 13.35 34.63
C LEU A 7 -59.57 13.64 34.13
N LEU A 8 -59.26 14.91 33.81
CA LEU A 8 -57.96 15.33 33.31
C LEU A 8 -56.83 15.29 34.36
N LEU A 9 -57.15 15.54 35.64
CA LEU A 9 -56.14 15.41 36.72
C LEU A 9 -55.91 13.95 37.13
N GLY A 10 -56.91 13.07 36.98
CA GLY A 10 -56.75 11.63 37.21
C GLY A 10 -55.84 10.94 36.18
N SER A 11 -55.88 11.36 34.92
CA SER A 11 -55.05 10.79 33.84
C SER A 11 -53.57 11.19 33.90
N ALA A 12 -53.21 12.29 34.56
CA ALA A 12 -51.81 12.71 34.72
C ALA A 12 -51.07 11.91 35.82
N ALA A 13 -51.78 11.43 36.84
CA ALA A 13 -51.18 10.66 37.94
C ALA A 13 -50.90 9.19 37.57
N GLY A 14 -51.65 8.62 36.62
CA GLY A 14 -51.47 7.22 36.19
C GLY A 14 -50.24 6.99 35.29
N ILE A 15 -49.76 8.01 34.59
CA ILE A 15 -48.63 7.88 33.64
C ILE A 15 -47.27 8.02 34.35
N ALA A 16 -47.23 8.63 35.54
CA ALA A 16 -46.00 8.78 36.33
C ALA A 16 -45.62 7.52 37.15
N ALA A 17 -46.52 6.53 37.28
CA ALA A 17 -46.31 5.35 38.13
C ALA A 17 -45.77 4.10 37.41
N VAL A 18 -45.62 4.12 36.06
CA VAL A 18 -45.22 2.93 35.28
C VAL A 18 -43.91 3.12 34.50
N ALA A 19 -43.25 4.27 34.59
CA ALA A 19 -41.89 4.46 34.04
C ALA A 19 -40.81 3.99 35.04
N GLY A 20 -40.91 2.72 35.44
CA GLY A 20 -39.99 2.05 36.35
C GLY A 20 -39.47 0.73 35.79
N ALA A 21 -39.31 0.62 34.47
CA ALA A 21 -38.46 -0.41 33.89
C ALA A 21 -37.01 -0.01 34.18
N GLN A 22 -36.54 -0.32 35.39
CA GLN A 22 -35.12 -0.50 35.64
C GLN A 22 -34.70 -1.69 34.78
N ALA A 23 -34.30 -1.41 33.54
CA ALA A 23 -33.39 -2.31 32.87
C ALA A 23 -32.21 -2.44 33.82
N ALA A 24 -32.10 -3.59 34.48
CA ALA A 24 -30.83 -4.07 34.97
C ALA A 24 -29.98 -4.24 33.70
N ASP A 25 -29.39 -3.13 33.27
CA ASP A 25 -28.19 -3.13 32.48
C ASP A 25 -27.30 -4.08 33.29
N LEU A 26 -27.05 -5.26 32.74
CA LEU A 26 -25.89 -6.01 33.19
C LEU A 26 -24.75 -4.99 33.25
N PRO A 27 -23.69 -5.21 34.03
CA PRO A 27 -22.41 -4.65 33.66
C PRO A 27 -22.12 -5.25 32.27
N SER A 28 -22.68 -4.64 31.22
CA SER A 28 -22.17 -4.68 29.88
C SER A 28 -20.74 -4.33 30.18
N ARG A 29 -19.89 -5.35 30.00
CA ARG A 29 -18.47 -5.17 30.09
C ARG A 29 -18.25 -3.92 29.29
N LYS A 30 -18.00 -2.82 30.00
CA LYS A 30 -17.43 -1.60 29.48
C LYS A 30 -16.11 -2.15 29.00
N ALA A 31 -16.13 -2.70 27.79
CA ALA A 31 -14.95 -3.13 27.10
C ALA A 31 -14.16 -1.84 27.16
N ALA A 32 -13.12 -1.84 28.01
CA ALA A 32 -12.15 -0.76 28.01
C ALA A 32 -11.89 -0.49 26.54
N PRO A 33 -11.97 0.76 26.05
CA PRO A 33 -11.83 1.05 24.63
C PRO A 33 -10.62 0.27 24.17
N VAL A 34 -10.87 -0.82 23.44
CA VAL A 34 -9.81 -1.77 23.15
C VAL A 34 -9.00 -0.97 22.17
N GLU A 35 -7.83 -0.52 22.62
CA GLU A 35 -6.87 0.17 21.79
C GLU A 35 -6.32 -0.89 20.83
N TYR A 36 -7.15 -1.27 19.84
CA TYR A 36 -6.87 -2.35 18.90
C TYR A 36 -5.59 -2.05 18.11
N VAL A 37 -5.19 -0.78 18.05
CA VAL A 37 -4.03 -0.32 17.29
C VAL A 37 -3.21 0.56 18.20
N ARG A 38 -2.36 -0.07 19.03
CA ARG A 38 -1.36 0.64 19.84
C ARG A 38 -0.27 1.21 18.93
N VAL A 39 0.15 2.44 19.18
CA VAL A 39 1.28 3.04 18.44
C VAL A 39 2.57 2.29 18.75
N CYS A 40 3.35 1.96 17.71
CA CYS A 40 4.71 1.43 17.86
C CYS A 40 5.74 2.53 17.58
N SER A 41 6.29 3.13 18.63
CA SER A 41 7.32 4.17 18.52
C SER A 41 8.71 3.63 18.19
N ALA A 42 8.97 2.33 18.35
CA ALA A 42 10.29 1.71 18.19
C ALA A 42 10.87 1.84 16.76
N TYR A 43 10.02 1.93 15.74
CA TYR A 43 10.43 1.99 14.33
C TYR A 43 10.04 3.30 13.63
N GLY A 44 9.61 4.30 14.40
CA GLY A 44 9.24 5.62 13.92
C GLY A 44 7.75 5.78 13.56
N ALA A 45 7.42 6.92 12.96
CA ALA A 45 6.05 7.30 12.67
C ALA A 45 5.35 6.34 11.68
N GLY A 46 4.04 6.16 11.89
CA GLY A 46 3.18 5.32 11.03
C GLY A 46 3.22 3.83 11.35
N PHE A 47 3.99 3.38 12.34
CA PHE A 47 3.96 2.01 12.83
C PHE A 47 2.96 1.84 13.97
N PHE A 48 2.25 0.71 13.95
CA PHE A 48 1.36 0.27 15.02
C PHE A 48 1.59 -1.20 15.34
N TYR A 49 1.29 -1.63 16.56
CA TYR A 49 1.39 -3.04 16.93
C TYR A 49 0.25 -3.84 16.29
N ILE A 50 0.59 -5.01 15.75
CA ILE A 50 -0.41 -6.02 15.38
C ILE A 50 -1.00 -6.58 16.68
N PRO A 51 -2.33 -6.57 16.86
CA PRO A 51 -2.98 -7.07 18.07
C PRO A 51 -2.47 -8.46 18.48
N GLY A 52 -2.11 -8.62 19.76
CA GLY A 52 -1.63 -9.89 20.31
C GLY A 52 -0.18 -10.24 19.99
N THR A 53 0.60 -9.31 19.44
CA THR A 53 2.03 -9.51 19.15
C THR A 53 2.88 -8.27 19.46
N ASP A 54 4.19 -8.45 19.56
CA ASP A 54 5.18 -7.35 19.61
C ASP A 54 5.65 -6.92 18.22
N THR A 55 4.91 -7.28 17.17
CA THR A 55 5.24 -6.93 15.78
C THR A 55 4.65 -5.59 15.43
N CYS A 56 5.51 -4.68 14.96
CA CYS A 56 5.11 -3.38 14.47
C CYS A 56 4.83 -3.45 12.97
N LEU A 57 3.67 -2.98 12.55
CA LEU A 57 3.20 -2.94 11.17
C LEU A 57 3.05 -1.49 10.73
N ARG A 58 3.52 -1.19 9.53
CA ARG A 58 3.18 0.04 8.82
C ARG A 58 2.54 -0.32 7.49
N VAL A 59 1.33 0.17 7.29
CA VAL A 59 0.60 0.11 6.03
C VAL A 59 0.70 1.48 5.38
N GLY A 60 1.20 1.51 4.15
CA GLY A 60 1.31 2.73 3.38
C GLY A 60 1.09 2.45 1.90
N GLY A 61 1.21 3.47 1.08
CA GLY A 61 0.94 3.32 -0.34
C GLY A 61 0.73 4.65 -1.03
N ARG A 62 0.32 4.58 -2.29
CA ARG A 62 -0.12 5.73 -3.07
C ARG A 62 -1.08 5.32 -4.17
N VAL A 63 -1.94 6.25 -4.56
CA VAL A 63 -2.71 6.18 -5.81
C VAL A 63 -2.19 7.28 -6.72
N ARG A 64 -1.98 6.95 -7.99
CA ARG A 64 -1.62 7.92 -9.03
C ARG A 64 -2.64 7.82 -10.17
N ALA A 65 -3.19 8.96 -10.56
CA ALA A 65 -4.00 9.11 -11.75
C ALA A 65 -3.25 10.00 -12.74
N GLU A 66 -3.19 9.59 -13.99
CA GLU A 66 -2.49 10.31 -15.05
C GLU A 66 -3.35 10.35 -16.30
N TYR A 67 -3.24 11.45 -17.02
CA TYR A 67 -3.93 11.69 -18.27
C TYR A 67 -2.90 12.19 -19.27
N ALA A 68 -2.90 11.61 -20.46
CA ALA A 68 -2.08 12.04 -21.57
C ALA A 68 -2.99 12.42 -22.73
N VAL A 69 -2.64 13.52 -23.40
CA VAL A 69 -3.25 13.95 -24.66
C VAL A 69 -2.16 14.07 -25.70
N GLY A 70 -2.48 13.70 -26.94
CA GLY A 70 -1.53 13.65 -28.04
C GLY A 70 -2.25 13.72 -29.38
N THR A 71 -1.48 13.62 -30.46
CA THR A 71 -2.03 13.61 -31.81
C THR A 71 -2.35 12.19 -32.25
N ARG A 72 -3.51 12.01 -32.91
CA ARG A 72 -3.88 10.76 -33.58
C ARG A 72 -3.12 10.61 -34.91
N PHE A 73 -2.61 9.42 -35.21
CA PHE A 73 -1.94 9.10 -36.49
C PHE A 73 -2.70 8.06 -37.34
N GLY A 74 -3.93 7.71 -36.97
CA GLY A 74 -4.84 6.85 -37.73
C GLY A 74 -6.21 6.72 -37.06
N ASP A 75 -7.18 6.14 -37.76
CA ASP A 75 -8.59 6.07 -37.31
C ASP A 75 -8.82 5.08 -36.16
N TYR A 76 -7.87 4.18 -35.91
CA TYR A 76 -7.92 3.19 -34.83
C TYR A 76 -7.06 3.59 -33.61
N GLN A 77 -6.65 4.86 -33.50
CA GLN A 77 -5.82 5.35 -32.40
C GLN A 77 -6.54 6.41 -31.57
N ASP A 78 -6.38 6.32 -30.25
CA ASP A 78 -6.87 7.34 -29.33
C ASP A 78 -5.89 8.53 -29.25
N ALA A 79 -6.42 9.74 -29.34
CA ALA A 79 -5.67 10.99 -29.08
C ALA A 79 -5.53 11.28 -27.56
N TYR A 80 -6.09 10.42 -26.72
CA TYR A 80 -6.07 10.55 -25.26
C TYR A 80 -5.76 9.19 -24.62
N GLY A 81 -5.25 9.21 -23.40
CA GLY A 81 -5.05 8.00 -22.61
C GLY A 81 -5.08 8.32 -21.13
N THR A 82 -5.47 7.33 -20.33
CA THR A 82 -5.47 7.42 -18.87
C THR A 82 -4.67 6.30 -18.25
N ARG A 83 -4.10 6.58 -17.08
CA ARG A 83 -3.48 5.58 -16.22
C ARG A 83 -3.94 5.76 -14.78
N ALA A 84 -4.44 4.68 -14.19
CA ALA A 84 -4.67 4.56 -12.76
C ALA A 84 -3.69 3.54 -12.18
N ARG A 85 -2.92 3.93 -11.16
CA ARG A 85 -1.95 3.07 -10.49
C ARG A 85 -2.12 3.10 -8.98
N GLY A 86 -2.33 1.94 -8.38
CA GLY A 86 -2.35 1.74 -6.93
C GLY A 86 -1.09 1.02 -6.47
N ARG A 87 -0.43 1.54 -5.43
CA ARG A 87 0.68 0.88 -4.75
C ARG A 87 0.35 0.67 -3.29
N LEU A 88 0.50 -0.56 -2.82
CA LEU A 88 0.37 -0.95 -1.42
C LEU A 88 1.76 -1.33 -0.88
N ASN A 89 2.13 -0.77 0.27
CA ASN A 89 3.35 -1.09 1.01
C ASN A 89 2.96 -1.63 2.39
N ILE A 90 3.50 -2.80 2.75
CA ILE A 90 3.35 -3.42 4.06
C ILE A 90 4.77 -3.64 4.63
N ASP A 91 5.09 -3.00 5.74
CA ASP A 91 6.39 -3.12 6.44
C ASP A 91 6.11 -3.64 7.85
N ALA A 92 6.46 -4.89 8.12
CA ALA A 92 6.33 -5.48 9.44
C ALA A 92 7.72 -5.67 10.06
N ARG A 93 7.88 -5.32 11.33
CA ARG A 93 9.14 -5.35 12.06
C ARG A 93 8.93 -5.90 13.46
N THR A 94 9.73 -6.89 13.82
CA THR A 94 9.68 -7.52 15.14
C THR A 94 11.07 -7.43 15.75
N ALA A 95 11.16 -6.93 16.99
CA ALA A 95 12.41 -6.96 17.74
C ALA A 95 12.65 -8.40 18.22
N THR A 96 13.83 -8.96 17.94
CA THR A 96 14.22 -10.28 18.42
C THR A 96 15.52 -10.19 19.22
N ALA A 97 15.88 -11.27 19.92
CA ALA A 97 17.16 -11.35 20.66
C ALA A 97 18.41 -11.16 19.78
N TYR A 98 18.28 -11.32 18.45
CA TYR A 98 19.38 -11.23 17.49
C TYR A 98 19.29 -9.99 16.58
N GLY A 99 18.41 -9.05 16.92
CA GLY A 99 18.15 -7.84 16.14
C GLY A 99 16.75 -7.80 15.53
N THR A 100 16.49 -6.78 14.72
CA THR A 100 15.18 -6.60 14.10
C THR A 100 15.00 -7.56 12.92
N LEU A 101 13.92 -8.35 12.97
CA LEU A 101 13.38 -9.06 11.82
C LEU A 101 12.42 -8.12 11.09
N ARG A 102 12.69 -7.82 9.83
CA ARG A 102 11.83 -7.01 8.97
C ARG A 102 11.30 -7.84 7.81
N THR A 103 10.01 -7.76 7.54
CA THR A 103 9.42 -8.25 6.30
C THR A 103 8.78 -7.08 5.57
N PHE A 104 9.01 -7.03 4.26
CA PHE A 104 8.51 -5.93 3.44
C PHE A 104 7.84 -6.48 2.19
N PHE A 105 6.64 -5.99 1.92
CA PHE A 105 5.86 -6.34 0.74
C PHE A 105 5.37 -5.06 0.06
N ARG A 106 5.60 -4.97 -1.25
CA ARG A 106 5.06 -3.93 -2.11
C ARG A 106 4.38 -4.56 -3.30
N TYR A 107 3.13 -4.17 -3.48
CA TYR A 107 2.30 -4.60 -4.59
C TYR A 107 1.85 -3.39 -5.41
N GLU A 108 1.81 -3.56 -6.73
CA GLU A 108 1.40 -2.49 -7.62
C GLU A 108 0.41 -3.00 -8.68
N LEU A 109 -0.69 -2.26 -8.78
CA LEU A 109 -1.78 -2.48 -9.72
C LEU A 109 -1.80 -1.31 -10.70
N THR A 110 -1.87 -1.60 -12.00
CA THR A 110 -1.94 -0.57 -13.04
C THR A 110 -3.05 -0.90 -14.02
N ASN A 111 -3.89 0.10 -14.31
CA ASN A 111 -4.85 0.10 -15.40
C ASN A 111 -4.47 1.23 -16.37
N ASN A 112 -4.24 0.88 -17.63
CA ASN A 112 -3.85 1.79 -18.71
C ASN A 112 -4.89 1.76 -19.82
N THR A 113 -5.10 2.91 -20.46
CA THR A 113 -5.93 3.06 -21.66
C THR A 113 -5.23 3.94 -22.69
N GLY A 114 -5.66 3.86 -23.96
CA GLY A 114 -5.23 4.75 -25.03
C GLY A 114 -3.70 4.92 -25.10
N LEU A 115 -3.23 6.17 -25.00
CA LEU A 115 -1.81 6.54 -25.07
C LEU A 115 -0.88 5.88 -24.03
N TYR A 116 -1.40 5.28 -22.95
CA TYR A 116 -0.60 4.52 -21.99
C TYR A 116 -0.51 3.02 -22.32
N ASN A 117 -1.28 2.54 -23.29
CA ASN A 117 -1.29 1.15 -23.69
C ASN A 117 -0.39 0.91 -24.92
N SER A 118 0.88 0.58 -24.66
CA SER A 118 1.81 0.12 -25.70
C SER A 118 1.82 -1.41 -25.70
N GLY A 119 1.28 -2.02 -26.76
CA GLY A 119 1.08 -3.47 -26.90
C GLY A 119 2.34 -4.37 -26.94
N ALA A 120 3.45 -3.96 -26.32
CA ALA A 120 4.67 -4.77 -26.24
C ALA A 120 5.67 -4.38 -25.12
N ILE A 121 5.37 -3.44 -24.21
CA ILE A 121 6.33 -3.02 -23.16
C ILE A 121 5.68 -3.21 -21.78
N THR A 122 6.44 -3.84 -20.89
CA THR A 122 6.06 -4.23 -19.52
C THR A 122 5.19 -3.17 -18.82
N PRO A 123 4.03 -3.51 -18.22
CA PRO A 123 2.99 -2.55 -17.79
C PRO A 123 3.41 -1.48 -16.77
N PHE A 124 4.60 -1.62 -16.18
CA PHE A 124 5.01 -0.92 -14.98
C PHE A 124 6.03 0.18 -15.24
N ASN A 125 6.73 0.13 -16.37
CA ASN A 125 7.70 1.14 -16.81
C ASN A 125 7.37 1.74 -18.20
N THR A 126 6.09 1.74 -18.59
CA THR A 126 5.65 2.45 -19.80
C THR A 126 5.46 3.93 -19.49
N GLY A 127 6.22 4.81 -20.14
CA GLY A 127 5.87 6.23 -20.22
C GLY A 127 4.59 6.45 -21.06
N ALA A 128 4.05 7.67 -21.08
CA ALA A 128 3.10 8.03 -22.13
C ALA A 128 3.82 7.94 -23.50
N VAL A 129 3.16 7.38 -24.51
CA VAL A 129 3.78 7.23 -25.84
C VAL A 129 4.16 8.61 -26.40
N VAL A 130 5.42 8.76 -26.82
CA VAL A 130 5.97 9.99 -27.39
C VAL A 130 5.40 10.20 -28.81
N PRO A 131 5.03 11.45 -29.20
CA PRO A 131 4.53 11.75 -30.54
C PRO A 131 5.46 11.23 -31.65
N GLY A 132 4.89 10.53 -32.65
CA GLY A 132 5.63 9.98 -33.81
C GLY A 132 6.00 8.49 -33.73
N SER A 133 5.61 7.77 -32.67
CA SER A 133 5.83 6.33 -32.56
C SER A 133 4.72 5.53 -33.26
N VAL A 134 5.04 4.80 -34.33
CA VAL A 134 4.09 3.89 -35.01
C VAL A 134 3.98 2.57 -34.24
N ARG A 135 2.79 2.22 -33.74
CA ARG A 135 2.42 0.82 -33.49
C ARG A 135 0.90 0.64 -33.57
N GLY A 136 0.48 -0.28 -34.44
CA GLY A 136 -0.91 -0.62 -34.70
C GLY A 136 -1.48 -1.57 -33.65
N ALA A 137 -1.95 -1.03 -32.54
CA ALA A 137 -2.90 -1.72 -31.68
C ALA A 137 -4.16 -0.84 -31.57
N ALA A 138 -5.32 -1.46 -31.74
CA ALA A 138 -6.61 -0.85 -31.49
C ALA A 138 -6.69 -0.24 -30.07
N PRO A 139 -7.66 0.65 -29.79
CA PRO A 139 -7.93 1.14 -28.45
C PRO A 139 -8.06 -0.05 -27.51
N ALA A 140 -7.08 -0.26 -26.65
CA ALA A 140 -7.08 -1.38 -25.74
C ALA A 140 -6.83 -0.85 -24.34
N ALA A 141 -7.62 -1.33 -23.40
CA ALA A 141 -7.32 -1.20 -22.00
C ALA A 141 -6.41 -2.37 -21.60
N SER A 142 -5.41 -2.11 -20.76
CA SER A 142 -4.63 -3.16 -20.12
C SER A 142 -4.67 -2.99 -18.61
N SER A 143 -4.88 -4.10 -17.91
CA SER A 143 -4.82 -4.17 -16.45
C SER A 143 -3.70 -5.13 -16.07
N SER A 144 -2.92 -4.77 -15.06
CA SER A 144 -1.76 -5.53 -14.64
C SER A 144 -1.54 -5.42 -13.13
N ALA A 145 -0.90 -6.44 -12.60
CA ALA A 145 -0.57 -6.62 -11.20
C ALA A 145 0.88 -7.12 -11.10
N LEU A 146 1.68 -6.53 -10.21
CA LEU A 146 2.99 -7.08 -9.86
C LEU A 146 3.24 -7.09 -8.37
N VAL A 147 4.10 -8.03 -7.96
CA VAL A 147 4.86 -7.94 -6.71
C VAL A 147 6.15 -7.18 -7.03
N ASP A 148 6.24 -5.92 -6.57
CA ASP A 148 7.39 -5.04 -6.80
C ASP A 148 8.55 -5.43 -5.87
N LEU A 149 8.25 -5.54 -4.56
CA LEU A 149 9.20 -5.98 -3.54
C LEU A 149 8.51 -6.99 -2.62
N ALA A 150 9.22 -8.04 -2.23
CA ALA A 150 8.75 -9.04 -1.26
C ALA A 150 9.96 -9.74 -0.64
N PHE A 151 10.45 -9.22 0.48
CA PHE A 151 11.69 -9.71 1.10
C PHE A 151 11.64 -9.75 2.62
N VAL A 152 12.53 -10.56 3.18
CA VAL A 152 12.85 -10.64 4.59
C VAL A 152 14.24 -10.07 4.81
N GLN A 153 14.40 -9.25 5.85
CA GLN A 153 15.66 -8.71 6.34
C GLN A 153 15.85 -9.13 7.79
N PHE A 154 16.97 -9.78 8.07
CA PHE A 154 17.31 -10.22 9.43
C PHE A 154 18.81 -10.07 9.67
N GLY A 155 19.16 -9.11 10.52
CA GLY A 155 20.56 -8.71 10.71
C GLY A 155 21.22 -8.38 9.36
N PRO A 156 22.33 -9.03 8.99
CA PRO A 156 23.05 -8.77 7.74
C PRO A 156 22.39 -9.42 6.50
N ILE A 157 21.36 -10.26 6.67
CA ILE A 157 20.80 -11.06 5.58
C ILE A 157 19.58 -10.35 4.97
N THR A 158 19.53 -10.28 3.63
CA THR A 158 18.33 -9.94 2.86
C THR A 158 17.98 -11.10 1.92
N ALA A 159 16.74 -11.58 1.95
CA ALA A 159 16.30 -12.69 1.11
C ALA A 159 14.90 -12.44 0.54
N GLY A 160 14.71 -12.75 -0.74
CA GLY A 160 13.43 -12.59 -1.45
C GLY A 160 13.55 -11.66 -2.65
N ARG A 161 12.41 -11.10 -3.10
CA ARG A 161 12.36 -10.15 -4.21
C ARG A 161 12.73 -8.75 -3.74
N ALA A 162 13.91 -8.27 -4.10
CA ALA A 162 14.42 -6.95 -3.74
C ALA A 162 15.10 -6.28 -4.96
N GLN A 163 15.51 -5.03 -4.79
CA GLN A 163 16.34 -4.35 -5.79
C GLN A 163 17.71 -5.03 -5.88
N SER A 164 18.24 -5.16 -7.10
CA SER A 164 19.58 -5.68 -7.35
C SER A 164 20.62 -4.92 -6.53
N PHE A 165 21.57 -5.64 -5.92
CA PHE A 165 22.71 -5.02 -5.25
C PHE A 165 23.81 -4.57 -6.23
N PHE A 166 23.66 -4.90 -7.52
CA PHE A 166 24.48 -4.36 -8.61
C PHE A 166 23.90 -3.07 -9.21
N ASP A 167 22.76 -2.61 -8.71
CA ASP A 167 22.14 -1.35 -9.10
C ASP A 167 22.56 -0.21 -8.15
N PHE A 168 23.55 0.56 -8.59
CA PHE A 168 24.09 1.68 -7.81
C PHE A 168 23.33 3.00 -8.03
N TYR A 169 22.39 3.06 -8.98
CA TYR A 169 21.58 4.23 -9.25
C TYR A 169 20.20 3.88 -9.83
N ALA A 170 19.20 3.87 -8.96
CA ALA A 170 17.83 3.41 -9.24
C ALA A 170 16.91 4.43 -9.96
N ASN A 171 17.46 5.47 -10.58
CA ASN A 171 16.69 6.49 -11.29
C ASN A 171 15.74 7.39 -10.47
N ASP A 172 15.85 7.44 -9.14
CA ASP A 172 14.82 8.01 -8.26
C ASP A 172 14.52 9.53 -8.43
N TYR A 173 15.40 10.30 -9.08
CA TYR A 173 15.28 11.76 -9.20
C TYR A 173 15.34 12.28 -10.64
N ASN A 174 14.47 11.75 -11.53
CA ASN A 174 14.44 12.20 -12.93
C ASN A 174 13.05 12.66 -13.36
N PHE A 175 13.01 13.78 -14.10
CA PHE A 175 11.79 14.32 -14.75
C PHE A 175 11.52 13.69 -16.12
N ALA A 176 12.44 12.85 -16.60
CA ALA A 176 12.34 12.10 -17.85
C ALA A 176 12.91 10.69 -17.65
N SER A 177 12.58 9.76 -18.54
CA SER A 177 13.13 8.41 -18.49
C SER A 177 14.62 8.43 -18.86
N THR A 178 15.47 8.28 -17.86
CA THR A 178 16.90 8.04 -18.01
C THR A 178 17.17 6.53 -18.00
N ARG A 179 18.05 6.08 -18.90
CA ARG A 179 18.45 4.66 -19.01
C ARG A 179 19.45 4.32 -17.92
N THR A 180 18.97 3.76 -16.83
CA THR A 180 19.79 3.18 -15.76
C THR A 180 19.31 1.76 -15.45
N SER A 181 20.08 1.05 -14.64
CA SER A 181 19.59 -0.17 -14.00
C SER A 181 18.50 0.21 -13.00
N ASP A 182 17.35 -0.43 -13.06
CA ASP A 182 16.31 -0.43 -12.01
C ASP A 182 15.70 -1.82 -12.07
N THR A 183 16.40 -2.79 -11.48
CA THR A 183 16.03 -4.20 -11.58
C THR A 183 15.63 -4.73 -10.22
N ARG A 184 14.48 -5.38 -10.18
CA ARG A 184 13.99 -6.10 -8.99
C ARG A 184 13.89 -7.58 -9.32
N LEU A 185 14.48 -8.40 -8.47
CA LEU A 185 14.63 -9.84 -8.69
C LEU A 185 14.72 -10.60 -7.36
N ASN A 186 14.55 -11.93 -7.45
CA ASN A 186 14.79 -12.84 -6.34
C ASN A 186 16.28 -12.91 -6.04
N LEU A 187 16.64 -12.66 -4.79
CA LEU A 187 18.02 -12.65 -4.35
C LEU A 187 18.21 -13.15 -2.92
N LEU A 188 19.44 -13.51 -2.61
CA LEU A 188 19.96 -13.68 -1.26
C LEU A 188 21.22 -12.83 -1.14
N ALA A 189 21.28 -11.95 -0.15
CA ALA A 189 22.40 -11.06 0.08
C ALA A 189 22.83 -11.07 1.54
N TYR A 190 24.13 -10.88 1.76
CA TYR A 190 24.75 -10.65 3.05
C TYR A 190 25.52 -9.34 3.04
N THR A 191 25.16 -8.43 3.94
CA THR A 191 25.83 -7.13 4.11
C THR A 191 26.62 -7.11 5.41
N ALA A 192 27.95 -7.11 5.30
CA ALA A 192 28.86 -6.85 6.41
C ALA A 192 29.02 -5.34 6.62
N THR A 193 28.96 -4.89 7.87
CA THR A 193 29.32 -3.52 8.27
C THR A 193 30.63 -3.57 9.05
N PHE A 194 31.59 -2.74 8.68
CA PHE A 194 32.94 -2.74 9.27
C PHE A 194 33.18 -1.58 10.25
N GLY A 195 32.13 -0.81 10.56
CA GLY A 195 32.23 0.44 11.30
C GLY A 195 32.51 1.63 10.39
N SER A 196 32.53 2.84 10.98
CA SER A 196 32.89 4.11 10.29
C SER A 196 32.16 4.39 8.97
N GLY A 197 30.96 3.83 8.77
CA GLY A 197 30.18 3.99 7.55
C GLY A 197 30.60 3.09 6.38
N PHE A 198 31.55 2.18 6.57
CA PHE A 198 31.96 1.22 5.55
C PHE A 198 31.16 -0.09 5.66
N SER A 199 30.66 -0.56 4.52
CA SER A 199 29.97 -1.84 4.38
C SER A 199 30.29 -2.50 3.06
N ALA A 200 30.24 -3.83 3.02
CA ALA A 200 30.33 -4.61 1.79
C ALA A 200 29.18 -5.60 1.72
N THR A 201 28.64 -5.79 0.53
CA THR A 201 27.56 -6.74 0.27
C THR A 201 27.99 -7.77 -0.76
N VAL A 202 27.65 -9.03 -0.51
CA VAL A 202 27.72 -10.11 -1.49
C VAL A 202 26.29 -10.58 -1.74
N SER A 203 25.89 -10.71 -3.01
CA SER A 203 24.56 -11.17 -3.41
C SER A 203 24.62 -12.33 -4.42
N LEU A 204 23.65 -13.22 -4.29
CA LEU A 204 23.28 -14.24 -5.28
C LEU A 204 21.93 -13.82 -5.87
N GLU A 205 21.89 -13.66 -7.18
CA GLU A 205 20.81 -12.96 -7.88
C GLU A 205 20.26 -13.81 -9.04
N ASP A 206 18.96 -14.14 -8.99
CA ASP A 206 18.28 -14.87 -10.06
C ASP A 206 17.88 -13.92 -11.19
N ARG A 207 18.67 -13.94 -12.26
CA ARG A 207 18.47 -13.12 -13.45
C ARG A 207 17.13 -13.35 -14.16
N VAL A 208 16.53 -14.53 -14.09
CA VAL A 208 15.27 -14.82 -14.81
C VAL A 208 14.09 -14.11 -14.14
N SER A 209 14.16 -13.91 -12.82
CA SER A 209 13.13 -13.21 -12.06
C SER A 209 13.19 -11.68 -12.17
N GLY A 210 14.19 -11.12 -12.86
CA GLY A 210 14.35 -9.69 -13.05
C GLY A 210 13.25 -9.05 -13.91
N THR A 211 12.78 -7.88 -13.49
CA THR A 211 11.90 -6.98 -14.27
C THR A 211 12.54 -5.62 -14.43
#